data_AF-A0A5M6I377-F1
#
_entry.id   AF-A0A5M6I377-F1
#
_cell.length_a   1.000
_cell.length_b   1.000
_cell.length_c   1.000
_cell.angle_alpha   90.00
_cell.angle_beta   90.00
_cell.angle_gamma   90.00
#
_symmetry.space_group_name_H-M   'P 1'
#
loop_
_entity.id
_entity.type
_entity.pdbx_description
1 polymer ?
#
loop_
_entity_poly.entity_id
_entity_poly.type
_entity_poly.pdbx_seq_one_letter_code
_entity_poly.pdbx_strand_id
1 'polypeptide(L)'
;MVISTDTLDQRLEGRDPKEVFSKDGLVDKRNKMLAERALKAELDEHLDGEAAYGLRHSRNGYSKTSVLTEPVLTRIAGLSP
;
A
#
# COMPACT_ATOMS: atom_id res chain seq x y z
N MET A 1 8.01 2.69 -9.01
CA MET A 1 8.59 3.41 -7.85
C MET A 1 9.49 2.45 -7.10
N VAL A 2 10.79 2.76 -6.97
CA VAL A 2 11.76 1.90 -6.26
C VAL A 2 12.16 2.60 -4.97
N ILE A 3 12.19 1.87 -3.87
CA ILE A 3 12.64 2.38 -2.57
C ILE A 3 14.14 2.12 -2.53
N SER A 4 14.95 3.10 -2.11
CA SER A 4 16.38 2.87 -1.92
C SER A 4 16.63 1.89 -0.79
N THR A 5 17.67 1.08 -0.94
CA THR A 5 18.14 0.13 0.07
C THR A 5 18.43 0.83 1.39
N ASP A 6 19.09 1.99 1.37
CA ASP A 6 19.42 2.75 2.59
C ASP A 6 18.16 3.15 3.38
N THR A 7 17.07 3.52 2.69
CA THR A 7 15.80 3.86 3.34
C THR A 7 15.09 2.63 3.92
N LEU A 8 15.29 1.46 3.32
CA LEU A 8 14.78 0.20 3.85
C LEU A 8 15.58 -0.20 5.10
N ASP A 9 16.91 -0.16 5.01
CA ASP A 9 17.80 -0.52 6.12
C ASP A 9 17.59 0.40 7.33
N GLN A 10 17.50 1.72 7.11
CA GLN A 10 17.17 2.68 8.18
C GLN A 10 15.81 2.39 8.84
N ARG A 11 14.82 1.90 8.07
CA ARG A 11 13.50 1.57 8.62
C ARG A 11 13.51 0.27 9.41
N LEU A 12 14.41 -0.66 9.06
CA LEU A 12 14.53 -1.98 9.67
C LEU A 12 15.53 -2.01 10.84
N GLU A 13 16.42 -1.02 10.94
CA GLU A 13 17.45 -0.92 11.97
C GLU A 13 16.85 -1.05 13.38
N GLY A 14 17.38 -2.01 14.16
CA GLY A 14 16.99 -2.26 15.55
C GLY A 14 15.62 -2.89 15.76
N ARG A 15 14.89 -3.28 14.70
CA ARG A 15 13.58 -3.95 14.82
C ARG A 15 13.72 -5.47 14.75
N ASP A 16 12.86 -6.19 15.47
CA ASP A 16 12.73 -7.64 15.31
C ASP A 16 12.08 -7.96 13.94
N PRO A 17 12.74 -8.74 13.06
CA PRO A 17 12.15 -9.18 11.79
C PRO A 17 10.76 -9.81 11.95
N LYS A 18 10.50 -10.55 13.03
CA LYS A 18 9.18 -11.17 13.27
C LYS A 18 8.07 -10.14 13.47
N GLU A 19 8.37 -9.01 14.10
CA GLU A 19 7.42 -7.91 14.29
C GLU A 19 7.22 -7.08 13.01
N VAL A 20 8.23 -7.02 12.15
CA VAL A 20 8.15 -6.31 10.86
C VAL A 20 7.17 -7.03 9.92
N PHE A 21 7.22 -8.36 9.89
CA PHE A 21 6.42 -9.22 8.99
C PHE A 21 5.18 -9.82 9.65
N SER A 22 4.87 -9.50 10.91
CA SER A 22 3.65 -9.94 11.56
C SER A 22 2.40 -9.28 10.95
N LYS A 23 1.23 -9.87 11.23
CA LYS A 23 -0.06 -9.24 10.96
C LYS A 23 -0.13 -7.90 11.71
N ASP A 24 -0.60 -6.84 11.04
CA ASP A 24 -0.55 -5.46 11.54
C ASP A 24 0.88 -4.92 11.80
N GLY A 25 1.90 -5.61 11.29
CA GLY A 25 3.30 -5.20 11.30
C GLY A 25 3.59 -4.04 10.35
N LEU A 26 4.87 -3.69 10.22
CA LEU A 26 5.30 -2.53 9.42
C LEU A 26 4.93 -2.68 7.94
N VAL A 27 5.11 -3.88 7.37
CA VAL A 27 4.84 -4.15 5.96
C VAL A 27 3.34 -4.10 5.68
N ASP A 28 2.54 -4.72 6.53
CA ASP A 28 1.08 -4.75 6.40
C ASP A 28 0.47 -3.34 6.49
N LYS A 29 0.87 -2.56 7.50
CA LYS A 29 0.46 -1.15 7.63
C LYS A 29 0.84 -0.31 6.41
N ARG A 30 2.02 -0.54 5.85
CA ARG A 30 2.47 0.20 4.66
C ARG A 30 1.67 -0.19 3.42
N ASN A 31 1.42 -1.47 3.20
CA ASN A 31 0.58 -1.94 2.10
C ASN A 31 -0.82 -1.34 2.20
N LYS A 32 -1.40 -1.31 3.41
CA LYS A 32 -2.66 -0.62 3.67
C LYS A 32 -2.61 0.86 3.31
N MET A 33 -1.64 1.61 3.83
CA MET A 33 -1.50 3.04 3.51
C MET A 33 -1.30 3.30 2.01
N LEU A 34 -0.58 2.42 1.32
CA LEU A 34 -0.36 2.55 -0.12
C LEU A 34 -1.64 2.28 -0.91
N ALA A 35 -2.38 1.22 -0.58
CA ALA A 35 -3.65 0.88 -1.21
C ALA A 35 -4.70 1.99 -0.99
N GLU A 36 -4.82 2.50 0.24
CA GLU A 36 -5.72 3.61 0.57
C GLU A 36 -5.37 4.88 -0.21
N ARG A 37 -4.06 5.17 -0.38
CA ARG A 37 -3.60 6.32 -1.15
C ARG A 37 -3.86 6.18 -2.65
N ALA A 38 -3.66 4.98 -3.21
CA ALA A 38 -3.96 4.70 -4.61
C ALA A 38 -5.46 4.87 -4.88
N LEU A 39 -6.32 4.25 -4.06
CA LEU A 39 -7.77 4.36 -4.19
C LEU A 39 -8.26 5.81 -4.06
N LYS A 40 -7.67 6.59 -3.14
CA LYS A 40 -7.99 8.00 -3.01
C LYS A 40 -7.64 8.80 -4.27
N ALA A 41 -6.47 8.55 -4.85
CA ALA A 41 -6.02 9.23 -6.07
C ALA A 41 -6.94 8.90 -7.25
N GLU A 42 -7.31 7.62 -7.43
CA GLU A 42 -8.26 7.19 -8.46
C GLU A 42 -9.64 7.86 -8.29
N LEU A 43 -10.11 8.00 -7.05
CA LEU A 43 -11.37 8.69 -6.77
C LEU A 43 -11.29 10.20 -7.06
N ASP A 44 -10.16 10.84 -6.76
CA ASP A 44 -9.95 12.26 -7.11
C ASP A 44 -9.99 12.44 -8.64
N GLU A 45 -9.26 11.61 -9.39
CA GLU A 45 -9.25 11.63 -10.86
C GLU A 45 -10.63 11.36 -11.46
N HIS A 46 -11.36 10.36 -10.94
CA HIS A 46 -12.70 10.03 -11.42
C HIS A 46 -13.67 11.19 -11.22
N LEU A 47 -13.70 11.80 -10.04
CA LEU A 47 -14.62 12.90 -9.74
C LEU A 47 -14.29 14.17 -10.55
N ASP A 48 -13.02 14.46 -10.76
CA ASP A 48 -12.59 15.57 -11.63
C ASP A 48 -12.99 15.33 -13.10
N GLY A 49 -12.90 14.07 -13.55
CA GLY A 49 -13.38 13.64 -14.87
C GLY A 49 -14.89 13.79 -15.04
N GLU A 50 -15.68 13.31 -14.08
CA GLU A 50 -17.15 13.42 -14.08
C GLU A 50 -17.62 14.88 -14.12
N ALA A 51 -16.95 15.76 -13.37
CA ALA A 51 -17.23 17.19 -13.37
C ALA A 51 -17.04 17.81 -14.76
N ALA A 52 -16.05 17.36 -15.54
CA ALA A 52 -15.83 17.80 -16.92
C ALA A 52 -16.95 17.36 -17.88
N TYR A 53 -17.66 16.26 -17.58
CA TYR A 53 -18.81 15.77 -18.35
C TYR A 53 -20.16 16.27 -17.82
N GLY A 54 -20.17 17.16 -16.82
CA GLY A 54 -21.40 17.69 -16.22
C GLY A 54 -22.16 16.69 -15.35
N LEU A 55 -21.57 15.54 -15.05
CA LEU A 55 -22.10 14.54 -14.12
C LEU A 55 -21.74 14.96 -12.69
N ARG A 56 -22.71 14.90 -11.77
CA ARG A 56 -22.56 15.40 -10.40
C ARG A 56 -22.57 14.25 -9.40
N HIS A 57 -21.45 13.55 -9.32
CA HIS A 57 -21.17 12.62 -8.23
C HIS A 57 -20.36 13.33 -7.14
N SER A 58 -20.66 13.01 -5.88
CA SER A 58 -19.97 13.57 -4.71
C SER A 58 -19.48 12.46 -3.81
N ARG A 59 -18.41 12.73 -3.05
CA ARG A 59 -17.90 11.77 -2.05
C ARG A 59 -18.97 11.44 -1.02
N ASN A 60 -19.21 10.14 -0.80
CA ASN A 60 -20.18 9.63 0.17
C ASN A 60 -19.50 8.84 1.31
N GLY A 61 -18.48 9.45 1.92
CA GLY A 61 -17.76 8.86 3.06
C GLY A 61 -16.80 7.73 2.69
N TYR A 62 -16.48 6.89 3.68
CA TYR A 62 -15.55 5.76 3.57
C TYR A 62 -16.22 4.48 4.08
N SER A 63 -16.00 3.36 3.39
CA SER A 63 -16.43 2.03 3.83
C SER A 63 -15.22 1.18 4.25
N LYS A 64 -15.42 0.25 5.18
CA LYS A 64 -14.40 -0.72 5.58
C LYS A 64 -14.45 -1.91 4.63
N THR A 65 -13.37 -2.14 3.90
CA THR A 65 -13.20 -3.32 3.05
C THR A 65 -11.94 -4.06 3.46
N SER A 66 -12.04 -5.39 3.55
CA SER A 66 -10.88 -6.27 3.75
C SER A 66 -10.35 -6.72 2.40
N VAL A 67 -9.05 -6.51 2.16
CA VAL A 67 -8.38 -6.93 0.93
C VAL A 67 -7.40 -8.04 1.28
N LEU A 68 -7.47 -9.16 0.56
CA LEU A 68 -6.46 -10.21 0.64
C LEU A 68 -5.26 -9.76 -0.18
N THR A 69 -4.09 -9.70 0.46
CA THR A 69 -2.83 -9.44 -0.22
C THR A 69 -2.08 -10.76 -0.34
N GLU A 70 -1.77 -11.17 -1.57
CA GLU A 70 -0.91 -12.33 -1.78
C GLU A 70 0.55 -11.93 -1.57
N PRO A 71 1.36 -12.78 -0.91
CA PRO A 71 2.80 -12.56 -0.88
C PRO A 71 3.35 -12.69 -2.30
N VAL A 72 3.99 -11.63 -2.79
CA VAL A 72 4.72 -11.68 -4.06
C VAL A 72 5.90 -12.63 -3.90
N LEU A 73 5.84 -13.78 -4.56
CA LEU A 73 6.95 -14.74 -4.66
C LEU A 73 8.13 -14.08 -5.36
N THR A 74 9.01 -13.48 -4.57
CA THR A 74 10.22 -12.82 -5.06
C THR A 74 11.40 -13.76 -4.87
N ARG A 75 12.04 -14.14 -5.97
CA ARG A 75 13.22 -15.02 -5.94
C ARG A 75 14.41 -14.22 -5.38
N ILE A 76 14.89 -14.55 -4.18
CA ILE A 76 16.04 -13.90 -3.55
C ILE A 76 17.30 -14.66 -3.98
N ALA A 77 18.22 -13.99 -4.68
CA ALA A 77 19.51 -14.58 -5.03
C ALA A 77 20.33 -14.80 -3.76
N GLY A 78 20.59 -16.06 -3.39
CA GLY A 78 21.47 -16.43 -2.27
C GLY A 78 20.88 -17.36 -1.21
N LEU A 79 19.57 -17.66 -1.26
CA LEU A 79 18.97 -18.72 -0.45
C LEU A 79 18.72 -19.94 -1.34
N SER A 80 19.72 -20.83 -1.43
CA SER A 80 19.44 -22.25 -1.67
C SER A 80 18.80 -22.84 -0.40
N PRO A 81 17.93 -23.86 -0.51
CA PRO A 81 17.48 -24.62 0.66
C PRO A 81 18.65 -25.26 1.41
#